data_AF-B0LB40-F1
#
_entry.id   AF-B0LB40-F1
#
_cell.length_a   1.000
_cell.length_b   1.000
_cell.length_c   1.000
_cell.angle_alpha   90.00
_cell.angle_beta   90.00
_cell.angle_gamma   90.00
#
_symmetry.space_group_name_H-M   'P 1'
#
loop_
_entity.id
_entity.type
_entity.pdbx_description
1 polymer ?
#
loop_
_entity_poly.entity_id
_entity_poly.type
_entity_poly.pdbx_seq_one_letter_code
_entity_poly.pdbx_strand_id
1 'polypeptide(L)'
;TMNPTQHGELFVTEDGVETDLDLGHYERFTGIKATKGDNITTGKIYHELLKKERRGDYLGKTVQVIPHVTDLIKSFIFNGTEGLDFV
;
A
#
# COMPACT_ATOMS: atom_id res chain seq x y z
N THR A 1 8.46 9.47 -7.08
CA THR A 1 7.70 9.93 -8.27
C THR A 1 8.28 9.23 -9.48
N MET A 2 7.42 8.73 -10.38
CA MET A 2 7.81 7.93 -11.55
C MET A 2 7.67 8.74 -12.84
N ASN A 3 8.51 8.46 -13.84
CA ASN A 3 8.42 9.06 -15.17
C ASN A 3 7.38 8.34 -16.04
N PRO A 4 6.33 8.99 -16.55
CA PRO A 4 5.26 8.35 -17.32
C PRO A 4 5.74 7.59 -18.57
N THR A 5 6.82 8.05 -19.21
CA THR A 5 7.33 7.41 -20.44
C THR A 5 8.04 6.08 -20.18
N GLN A 6 8.47 5.83 -18.95
CA GLN A 6 9.18 4.60 -18.55
C GLN A 6 8.32 3.67 -17.70
N HIS A 7 7.31 4.21 -17.01
CA HIS A 7 6.51 3.49 -16.03
C HIS A 7 5.03 3.40 -16.39
N GLY A 8 4.63 3.93 -17.55
CA GLY A 8 3.23 3.99 -17.96
C GLY A 8 2.49 5.18 -17.36
N GLU A 9 1.23 5.33 -17.76
CA GLU A 9 0.34 6.34 -17.23
C GLU A 9 0.03 6.05 -15.75
N LEU A 10 -0.17 7.11 -14.97
CA LEU A 10 -0.66 7.00 -13.59
C LEU A 10 -2.19 6.92 -13.61
N PHE A 11 -2.76 6.08 -12.74
CA PHE A 11 -4.19 6.10 -12.47
C PHE A 11 -4.46 7.03 -11.28
N VAL A 12 -5.63 7.67 -11.25
CA VAL A 12 -6.06 8.52 -10.14
C VAL A 12 -7.40 8.01 -9.63
N THR A 13 -7.42 7.55 -8.37
CA THR A 13 -8.63 7.11 -7.69
C THR A 13 -9.53 8.29 -7.33
N GLU A 14 -10.83 8.05 -7.08
CA GLU A 14 -11.76 9.12 -6.67
C GLU A 14 -11.36 9.82 -5.36
N ASP A 15 -10.65 9.10 -4.47
CA ASP A 15 -10.11 9.67 -3.23
C ASP A 15 -8.76 10.38 -3.40
N GLY A 16 -8.34 10.60 -4.65
CA GLY A 16 -7.28 11.53 -5.04
C GLY A 16 -5.87 10.97 -4.96
N VAL A 17 -5.70 9.65 -5.01
CA VAL A 17 -4.37 9.02 -4.96
C VAL A 17 -3.88 8.66 -6.34
N GLU A 18 -2.70 9.17 -6.67
CA GLU A 18 -1.91 8.71 -7.81
C GLU A 18 -1.38 7.29 -7.53
N THR A 19 -1.72 6.38 -8.42
CA THR A 19 -1.45 4.96 -8.27
C THR A 19 -1.03 4.33 -9.59
N ASP A 20 -0.64 3.06 -9.53
CA ASP A 20 -0.32 2.26 -10.70
C ASP A 20 -1.56 2.08 -11.60
N LEU A 21 -1.33 1.94 -12.90
CA LEU A 21 -2.37 1.77 -13.91
C LEU A 21 -3.26 0.54 -13.65
N ASP A 22 -2.73 -0.47 -12.96
CA ASP A 22 -3.45 -1.72 -12.65
C ASP A 22 -4.75 -1.50 -11.87
N LEU A 23 -4.83 -0.49 -10.99
CA LEU A 23 -6.10 -0.19 -10.31
C LEU A 23 -7.18 0.25 -11.29
N GLY A 24 -6.80 0.97 -12.35
CA GLY A 24 -7.74 1.31 -13.42
C GLY A 24 -8.23 0.07 -14.18
N HIS A 25 -7.40 -0.97 -14.34
CA HIS A 25 -7.83 -2.24 -14.90
C HIS A 25 -8.85 -2.95 -14.00
N TYR A 26 -8.58 -3.00 -12.70
CA TYR A 26 -9.46 -3.65 -11.74
C TYR A 26 -10.82 -2.95 -11.63
N GLU A 27 -10.86 -1.62 -11.58
CA GLU A 27 -12.12 -0.87 -11.60
C GLU A 27 -12.94 -1.15 -12.86
N ARG A 28 -12.30 -1.13 -14.04
CA ARG A 28 -12.98 -1.39 -15.32
C ARG A 28 -13.53 -2.82 -15.41
N PHE A 29 -12.84 -3.79 -14.81
CA PHE A 29 -13.24 -5.20 -14.88
C PHE A 29 -14.30 -5.56 -13.83
N THR A 30 -14.16 -5.05 -12.61
CA THR A 30 -15.03 -5.41 -11.47
C THR A 30 -16.21 -4.45 -11.29
N GLY A 31 -16.12 -3.22 -11.79
CA GLY A 31 -17.08 -2.15 -11.53
C GLY A 31 -17.03 -1.61 -10.09
N ILE A 32 -16.06 -2.05 -9.28
CA ILE A 32 -15.84 -1.58 -7.91
C ILE A 32 -14.82 -0.45 -7.95
N LYS A 33 -15.11 0.64 -7.23
CA LYS A 33 -14.20 1.78 -7.11
C LYS A 33 -13.01 1.41 -6.21
N ALA A 34 -11.82 1.62 -6.72
CA ALA A 34 -10.58 1.50 -5.98
C ALA A 34 -10.34 2.78 -5.15
N THR A 35 -9.58 2.59 -4.08
CA THR A 35 -9.29 3.58 -3.06
C THR A 35 -7.78 3.63 -2.82
N LYS A 36 -7.33 4.62 -2.05
CA LYS A 36 -5.95 4.69 -1.55
C LYS A 36 -5.51 3.44 -0.78
N GLY A 37 -6.46 2.66 -0.28
CA GLY A 37 -6.22 1.42 0.46
C GLY A 37 -5.84 0.25 -0.44
N ASP A 38 -5.99 0.38 -1.76
CA ASP A 38 -5.80 -0.73 -2.70
C ASP A 38 -4.43 -0.72 -3.38
N ASN A 39 -3.57 0.28 -3.06
CA ASN A 39 -2.19 0.33 -3.54
C ASN A 39 -1.18 0.64 -2.43
N ILE A 40 -0.20 -0.25 -2.30
CA ILE A 40 0.94 -0.11 -1.40
C ILE A 40 2.25 -0.21 -2.15
N THR A 41 3.25 0.53 -1.69
CA THR A 41 4.61 0.47 -2.24
C THR A 41 5.60 0.17 -1.14
N THR A 42 6.73 -0.43 -1.52
CA THR A 42 7.86 -0.65 -0.60
C THR A 42 8.27 0.65 0.09
N GLY A 43 8.28 1.78 -0.63
CA GLY A 43 8.58 3.09 -0.06
C GLY A 43 7.63 3.49 1.09
N LYS A 44 6.31 3.30 0.92
CA LYS A 44 5.32 3.56 1.97
C LYS A 44 5.54 2.65 3.19
N ILE A 45 5.80 1.36 2.98
CA ILE A 45 6.04 0.41 4.07
C ILE A 45 7.29 0.79 4.88
N TYR A 46 8.42 1.06 4.21
CA TYR A 46 9.65 1.43 4.91
C TYR A 46 9.55 2.81 5.57
N HIS A 47 8.80 3.75 4.98
CA HIS A 47 8.52 5.03 5.63
C HIS A 47 7.79 4.85 6.96
N GLU A 48 6.71 4.06 6.98
CA GLU A 48 5.96 3.76 8.21
C GLU A 48 6.81 2.96 9.21
N LEU A 49 7.62 2.00 8.75
CA LEU A 49 8.55 1.25 9.60
C LEU A 49 9.51 2.18 10.35
N LEU A 50 10.17 3.08 9.62
CA LEU A 50 11.13 4.03 10.18
C LEU A 50 10.45 5.04 11.12
N LYS A 51 9.21 5.43 10.82
CA LYS A 51 8.43 6.31 11.69
C LYS A 51 8.09 5.65 13.02
N LYS A 52 7.67 4.38 13.00
CA LYS A 52 7.42 3.57 14.21
C LYS A 52 8.70 3.36 15.02
N GLU A 53 9.81 3.09 14.34
CA GLU A 53 11.12 2.93 14.96
C GLU A 53 11.56 4.22 15.68
N ARG A 54 11.54 5.36 15.00
CA ARG A 54 11.92 6.66 15.58
C ARG A 54 11.01 7.12 16.72
N ARG A 55 9.76 6.66 16.76
CA ARG A 55 8.82 6.92 17.85
C ARG A 55 9.09 6.03 19.08
N GLY A 56 9.84 4.94 18.91
CA GLY A 56 10.17 4.01 19.99
C GLY A 56 9.24 2.79 20.08
N ASP A 57 8.39 2.54 19.09
CA ASP A 57 7.40 1.44 19.11
C ASP A 57 8.06 0.05 19.21
N TYR A 58 9.32 -0.08 18.77
CA TYR A 58 10.08 -1.33 18.84
C TYR A 58 10.96 -1.45 20.10
N LEU A 59 10.78 -0.56 21.09
CA LEU A 59 11.42 -0.63 22.42
C LEU A 59 12.96 -0.73 22.37
N GLY A 60 13.58 -0.04 21.41
CA GLY A 60 15.03 -0.04 21.22
C GLY A 60 15.61 -1.34 20.67
N LYS A 61 14.77 -2.30 20.24
CA LYS A 61 15.21 -3.53 19.59
C LYS A 61 15.52 -3.29 18.11
N THR A 62 16.39 -4.13 17.55
CA THR A 62 16.71 -4.11 16.12
C THR A 62 15.46 -4.35 15.28
N VAL A 63 15.19 -3.42 14.38
CA VAL A 63 14.18 -3.59 13.34
C VAL A 63 14.75 -4.42 12.20
N GLN A 64 13.97 -5.38 11.73
CA GLN A 64 14.35 -6.41 10.76
C GLN A 64 13.26 -6.59 9.70
N VAL A 65 13.62 -7.12 8.52
CA VAL A 65 12.65 -7.43 7.45
C VAL A 65 11.56 -8.38 7.96
N ILE A 66 11.96 -9.49 8.58
CA ILE A 66 11.05 -10.39 9.29
C ILE A 66 11.30 -10.18 10.80
N PRO A 67 10.25 -9.95 11.61
CA PRO A 67 8.83 -9.88 11.21
C PRO A 67 8.37 -8.47 10.80
N HIS A 68 9.11 -7.40 11.14
CA HIS A 68 8.56 -6.05 11.18
C HIS A 68 8.09 -5.49 9.83
N VAL A 69 8.82 -5.71 8.73
CA VAL A 69 8.37 -5.30 7.38
C VAL A 69 7.21 -6.18 6.93
N THR A 70 7.33 -7.49 7.11
CA THR A 70 6.27 -8.44 6.73
C THR A 70 4.97 -8.23 7.51
N ASP A 71 5.04 -7.78 8.76
CA ASP A 71 3.86 -7.47 9.58
C ASP A 71 3.15 -6.21 9.09
N LEU A 72 3.90 -5.19 8.64
CA LEU A 72 3.30 -4.01 8.00
C LEU A 72 2.62 -4.36 6.67
N ILE A 73 3.23 -5.25 5.88
CA ILE A 73 2.63 -5.75 4.62
C ILE A 73 1.33 -6.49 4.93
N LYS A 74 1.36 -7.46 5.87
CA LYS A 74 0.14 -8.17 6.29
C LYS A 74 -0.93 -7.24 6.83
N SER A 75 -0.54 -6.27 7.67
CA SER A 75 -1.47 -5.29 8.23
C SER A 75 -2.15 -4.46 7.15
N PHE A 76 -1.43 -4.12 6.08
CA PHE A 76 -2.02 -3.47 4.92
C PHE A 76 -3.00 -4.40 4.18
N ILE A 77 -2.59 -5.64 3.89
CA ILE A 77 -3.42 -6.62 3.15
C ILE A 77 -4.74 -6.91 3.86
N PHE A 78 -4.74 -7.04 5.20
CA PHE A 78 -5.95 -7.34 5.96
C PHE A 78 -6.77 -6.10 6.34
N ASN A 79 -6.31 -4.90 6.02
CA ASN A 79 -7.02 -3.68 6.39
C ASN A 79 -8.27 -3.51 5.52
N GLY A 80 -9.44 -3.44 6.14
CA GLY A 80 -10.70 -3.21 5.42
C GLY A 80 -11.22 -4.42 4.62
N THR A 81 -10.66 -5.61 4.85
CA THR A 81 -11.13 -6.85 4.20
C THR A 81 -12.29 -7.54 4.94
N GLU A 82 -12.79 -6.93 6.02
CA GLU A 82 -13.87 -7.49 6.84
C GLU A 82 -15.17 -7.56 6.04
N GLY A 83 -15.77 -8.75 5.97
CA GLY A 83 -17.04 -8.97 5.26
C GLY A 83 -16.91 -9.10 3.74
N LEU A 84 -15.69 -9.15 3.19
CA LEU A 84 -15.45 -9.51 1.79
C LEU A 84 -15.35 -11.03 1.64
N ASP A 85 -16.00 -11.57 0.62
CA ASP A 85 -15.90 -13.00 0.29
C ASP A 85 -14.57 -13.33 -0.41
N PHE A 86 -14.06 -12.38 -1.22
CA PHE A 86 -12.82 -12.48 -1.97
C PHE A 86 -12.11 -11.12 -1.99
N VAL A 87 -10.77 -11.16 -1.92
CA VAL A 87 -9.86 -10.02 -2.04
C VAL A 87 -8.89 -10.30 -3.17
#